data_AF-A0A2E0QRI0-F1
#
_entry.id   AF-A0A2E0QRI0-F1
#
_cell.length_a   1.000
_cell.length_b   1.000
_cell.length_c   1.000
_cell.angle_alpha   90.00
_cell.angle_beta   90.00
_cell.angle_gamma   90.00
#
_symmetry.space_group_name_H-M   'P 1'
#
loop_
_entity.id
_entity.type
_entity.pdbx_description
1 polymer ?
#
loop_
_entity_poly.entity_id
_entity_poly.type
_entity_poly.pdbx_seq_one_letter_code
_entity_poly.pdbx_strand_id
1 'polypeptide(L)'
;MKQFEPQLTNRPLLWLFVIVGLSAITSFTVAKLAMPKPGNAHRNEDTSASLHAWVHENLTFTPEQEKILHPLEHEFEAKEAELNAQIHKASRVLAHSLETETSGSPDFETALADVQLAQGELQRLTFQHFFEMKEHLTPQQREKLLQWTHDSIAHDHPH
;
A
#
# COMPACT_ATOMS: atom_id res chain seq x y z
N MET A 1 -22.51 -56.13 38.20
CA MET A 1 -21.32 -55.61 38.90
C MET A 1 -20.94 -54.31 38.20
N LYS A 2 -21.11 -53.17 38.90
CA LYS A 2 -20.66 -51.77 38.67
C LYS A 2 -20.81 -51.10 37.27
N GLN A 3 -21.52 -49.97 37.31
CA GLN A 3 -21.57 -48.85 36.36
C GLN A 3 -20.19 -48.23 36.09
N PHE A 4 -19.97 -47.66 34.90
CA PHE A 4 -19.40 -46.32 34.65
C PHE A 4 -19.45 -46.02 33.13
N GLU A 5 -20.35 -45.14 32.70
CA GLU A 5 -20.13 -44.26 31.55
C GLU A 5 -19.46 -42.98 32.10
N PRO A 6 -18.45 -42.41 31.43
CA PRO A 6 -18.68 -41.10 30.84
C PRO A 6 -17.94 -40.80 29.52
N GLN A 7 -18.69 -40.11 28.65
CA GLN A 7 -18.33 -39.24 27.52
C GLN A 7 -16.98 -38.51 27.61
N LEU A 8 -16.15 -38.56 26.55
CA LEU A 8 -15.02 -37.66 26.26
C LEU A 8 -14.91 -37.50 24.72
N THR A 9 -15.76 -36.68 24.09
CA THR A 9 -15.47 -35.27 23.72
C THR A 9 -14.25 -35.06 22.82
N ASN A 10 -14.51 -34.93 21.50
CA ASN A 10 -14.10 -33.81 20.63
C ASN A 10 -12.67 -33.22 20.72
N ARG A 11 -11.86 -33.39 19.65
CA ARG A 11 -11.34 -32.33 18.73
C ARG A 11 -9.95 -32.65 18.11
N PRO A 12 -9.89 -33.24 16.89
CA PRO A 12 -8.69 -33.10 16.05
C PRO A 12 -8.45 -31.64 15.58
N LEU A 13 -9.48 -30.77 15.69
CA LEU A 13 -9.37 -29.34 15.42
C LEU A 13 -8.55 -28.57 16.48
N LEU A 14 -8.37 -29.08 17.70
CA LEU A 14 -7.62 -28.35 18.74
C LEU A 14 -6.13 -28.21 18.41
N TRP A 15 -5.56 -29.12 17.60
CA TRP A 15 -4.17 -29.02 17.17
C TRP A 15 -3.93 -28.02 16.02
N LEU A 16 -4.96 -27.64 15.26
CA LEU A 16 -4.83 -26.58 14.24
C LEU A 16 -4.87 -25.17 14.86
N PHE A 17 -5.60 -24.97 15.96
CA PHE A 17 -5.60 -23.69 16.68
C PHE A 17 -4.29 -23.40 17.43
N VAL A 18 -3.52 -24.43 17.81
CA VAL A 18 -2.23 -24.27 18.50
C VAL A 18 -1.12 -23.77 17.57
N ILE A 19 -1.20 -24.03 16.25
CA ILE A 19 -0.21 -23.54 15.27
C ILE A 19 -0.48 -22.08 14.88
N VAL A 20 -1.75 -21.66 14.81
CA VAL A 20 -2.11 -20.26 14.53
C VAL A 20 -1.88 -19.34 15.75
N GLY A 21 -1.95 -19.88 16.97
CA GLY A 21 -1.68 -19.11 18.19
C GLY A 21 -0.21 -18.80 18.47
N LEU A 22 0.75 -19.51 17.84
CA LEU A 22 2.18 -19.37 18.17
C LEU A 22 2.95 -18.38 17.29
N SER A 23 2.37 -17.87 16.21
CA SER A 23 2.93 -16.74 15.43
C SER A 23 2.62 -15.37 16.06
N ALA A 24 1.81 -15.32 17.12
CA ALA A 24 1.38 -14.10 17.78
C ALA A 24 2.36 -13.52 18.82
N ILE A 25 3.56 -14.09 19.00
CA ILE A 25 4.40 -13.73 20.17
C ILE A 25 5.78 -13.12 19.83
N THR A 26 6.26 -13.17 18.57
CA THR A 26 7.55 -12.53 18.24
C THR A 26 7.47 -11.03 17.91
N SER A 27 6.31 -10.48 17.54
CA SER A 27 6.19 -9.07 17.12
C SER A 27 5.79 -8.07 18.22
N PHE A 28 5.67 -8.50 19.48
CA PHE A 28 5.10 -7.65 20.55
C PHE A 28 6.14 -6.79 21.33
N THR A 29 7.45 -6.99 21.15
CA THR A 29 8.46 -6.35 22.02
C THR A 29 9.12 -5.09 21.44
N VAL A 30 9.04 -4.84 20.13
CA VAL A 30 9.55 -3.58 19.51
C VAL A 30 8.50 -2.45 19.56
N ALA A 31 7.25 -2.78 19.88
CA ALA A 31 6.10 -1.89 19.83
C ALA A 31 5.98 -0.86 20.97
N LYS A 32 6.93 -0.75 21.90
CA LYS A 32 6.77 0.11 23.09
C LYS A 32 7.74 1.29 23.25
N LEU A 33 8.76 1.44 22.42
CA LEU A 33 9.77 2.50 22.63
C LEU A 33 9.87 3.57 21.52
N ALA A 34 9.17 3.43 20.40
CA ALA A 34 9.29 4.38 19.28
C ALA A 34 7.94 4.77 18.65
N MET A 35 6.87 4.83 19.44
CA MET A 35 5.51 5.14 18.93
C MET A 35 5.43 6.52 18.26
N PRO A 36 5.14 6.62 16.95
CA PRO A 36 4.53 7.79 16.34
C PRO A 36 2.99 7.64 16.42
N LYS A 37 2.26 8.76 16.31
CA LYS A 37 0.79 8.87 16.43
C LYS A 37 0.00 7.78 15.69
N PRO A 38 -1.11 7.27 16.24
CA PRO A 38 -2.02 6.38 15.51
C PRO A 38 -2.79 7.22 14.49
N GLY A 39 -2.66 6.88 13.21
CA GLY A 39 -3.33 7.60 12.13
C GLY A 39 -3.00 7.14 10.72
N ASN A 40 -1.97 6.31 10.52
CA ASN A 40 -1.65 5.78 9.21
C ASN A 40 -1.58 4.25 9.33
N ALA A 41 -2.60 3.58 8.80
CA ALA A 41 -2.43 2.19 8.39
C ALA A 41 -1.17 2.12 7.51
N HIS A 42 -0.36 1.08 7.69
CA HIS A 42 0.83 0.83 6.88
C HIS A 42 0.47 0.87 5.39
N ARG A 43 0.59 2.05 4.76
CA ARG A 43 0.75 2.15 3.31
C ARG A 43 2.10 1.52 3.06
N ASN A 44 2.12 0.40 2.35
CA ASN A 44 3.30 0.11 1.54
C ASN A 44 3.60 1.40 0.78
N GLU A 45 4.78 1.99 0.99
CA GLU A 45 5.22 3.09 0.16
C GLU A 45 5.40 2.52 -1.24
N ASP A 46 4.36 2.66 -2.08
CA ASP A 46 4.40 2.21 -3.45
C ASP A 46 5.60 2.88 -4.13
N THR A 47 6.49 2.10 -4.74
CA THR A 47 7.70 2.58 -5.42
C THR A 47 7.37 3.68 -6.44
N SER A 48 6.17 3.65 -7.03
CA SER A 48 5.68 4.70 -7.93
C SER A 48 5.48 6.05 -7.23
N ALA A 49 4.88 6.09 -6.04
CA ALA A 49 4.70 7.31 -5.27
C ALA A 49 6.05 7.86 -4.79
N SER A 50 6.97 6.97 -4.40
CA SER A 50 8.35 7.33 -4.06
C SER A 50 9.10 7.93 -5.25
N LEU A 51 8.95 7.36 -6.47
CA LEU A 51 9.54 7.89 -7.70
C LEU A 51 9.04 9.30 -8.02
N HIS A 52 7.73 9.55 -7.96
CA HIS A 52 7.17 10.86 -8.27
C HIS A 52 7.69 11.93 -7.28
N ALA A 53 7.64 11.65 -5.97
CA ALA A 53 8.20 12.56 -4.96
C ALA A 53 9.69 12.85 -5.21
N TRP A 54 10.47 11.80 -5.49
CA TRP A 54 11.91 11.95 -5.78
C TRP A 54 12.17 12.87 -6.98
N VAL A 55 11.39 12.75 -8.05
CA VAL A 55 11.52 13.60 -9.25
C VAL A 55 11.36 15.08 -8.88
N HIS A 56 10.31 15.45 -8.14
CA HIS A 56 10.08 16.84 -7.74
C HIS A 56 11.13 17.38 -6.77
N GLU A 57 11.66 16.53 -5.88
CA GLU A 57 12.66 16.94 -4.91
C GLU A 57 14.07 17.09 -5.52
N ASN A 58 14.41 16.26 -6.52
CA ASN A 58 15.79 16.12 -7.00
C ASN A 58 16.05 16.69 -8.40
N LEU A 59 14.99 16.93 -9.18
CA LEU A 59 15.09 17.60 -10.47
C LEU A 59 14.65 19.06 -10.34
N THR A 60 15.60 19.97 -10.59
CA THR A 60 15.29 21.39 -10.74
C THR A 60 14.78 21.63 -12.15
N PHE A 61 13.56 22.14 -12.29
CA PHE A 61 12.96 22.51 -13.57
C PHE A 61 13.26 23.98 -13.92
N THR A 62 13.45 24.30 -15.19
CA THR A 62 13.54 25.71 -15.63
C THR A 62 12.15 26.35 -15.68
N PRO A 63 12.02 27.68 -15.66
CA PRO A 63 10.72 28.34 -15.77
C PRO A 63 9.92 27.93 -17.02
N GLU A 64 10.62 27.65 -18.12
CA GLU A 64 10.00 27.16 -19.36
C GLU A 64 9.47 25.74 -19.22
N GLN A 65 10.20 24.86 -18.52
CA GLN A 65 9.75 23.50 -18.21
C GLN A 65 8.56 23.54 -17.27
N GLU A 66 8.60 24.32 -16.19
CA GLU A 66 7.50 24.46 -15.23
C GLU A 66 6.22 24.93 -15.92
N LYS A 67 6.31 25.87 -16.87
CA LYS A 67 5.14 26.33 -17.63
C LYS A 67 4.49 25.23 -18.48
N ILE A 68 5.29 24.29 -18.99
CA ILE A 68 4.82 23.13 -19.76
C ILE A 68 4.25 22.05 -18.84
N LEU A 69 4.90 21.80 -17.70
CA LEU A 69 4.54 20.75 -16.76
C LEU A 69 3.32 21.11 -15.90
N HIS A 70 3.13 22.38 -15.53
CA HIS A 70 2.04 22.84 -14.68
C HIS A 70 0.63 22.30 -15.05
N PRO A 71 0.18 22.33 -16.32
CA PRO A 71 -1.10 21.70 -16.66
C PRO A 71 -1.11 20.17 -16.46
N LEU A 72 0.01 19.48 -16.71
CA LEU A 72 0.14 18.04 -16.48
C LEU A 72 0.08 17.71 -14.98
N GLU A 73 0.73 18.52 -14.13
CA GLU A 73 0.67 18.39 -12.67
C GLU A 73 -0.76 18.57 -12.16
N HIS A 74 -1.46 19.61 -12.61
CA HIS A 74 -2.83 19.86 -12.18
C HIS A 74 -3.78 18.72 -12.56
N GLU A 75 -3.60 18.12 -13.76
CA GLU A 75 -4.37 16.95 -14.17
C GLU A 75 -4.04 15.69 -13.36
N PHE A 76 -2.76 15.50 -13.03
CA PHE A 76 -2.29 14.40 -12.19
C PHE A 76 -2.86 14.52 -10.78
N GLU A 77 -2.69 15.65 -10.11
CA GLU A 77 -3.17 15.92 -8.75
C GLU A 77 -4.68 15.70 -8.62
N ALA A 78 -5.45 16.14 -9.62
CA ALA A 78 -6.91 15.97 -9.63
C ALA A 78 -7.30 14.47 -9.66
N LYS A 79 -6.67 13.68 -10.55
CA LYS A 79 -6.93 12.23 -10.66
C LYS A 79 -6.39 11.45 -9.47
N GLU A 80 -5.23 11.83 -8.96
CA GLU A 80 -4.67 11.24 -7.75
C GLU A 80 -5.60 11.44 -6.56
N ALA A 81 -6.12 12.65 -6.36
CA ALA A 81 -7.05 12.95 -5.28
C ALA A 81 -8.35 12.14 -5.42
N GLU A 82 -8.86 11.99 -6.65
CA GLU A 82 -10.03 11.17 -6.93
C GLU A 82 -9.80 9.70 -6.56
N LEU A 83 -8.71 9.10 -7.03
CA LEU A 83 -8.38 7.69 -6.77
C LEU A 83 -8.12 7.43 -5.28
N ASN A 84 -7.38 8.32 -4.60
CA ASN A 84 -7.19 8.22 -3.16
C ASN A 84 -8.53 8.28 -2.41
N ALA A 85 -9.46 9.14 -2.82
CA ALA A 85 -10.79 9.21 -2.23
C ALA A 85 -11.58 7.90 -2.43
N GLN A 86 -11.46 7.26 -3.60
CA GLN A 86 -12.05 5.94 -3.87
C GLN A 86 -11.45 4.86 -2.97
N ILE A 87 -10.12 4.78 -2.89
CA ILE A 87 -9.40 3.85 -2.00
C ILE A 87 -9.87 4.01 -0.56
N HIS A 88 -9.91 5.25 -0.06
CA HIS A 88 -10.35 5.52 1.31
C HIS A 88 -11.81 5.16 1.55
N LYS A 89 -12.69 5.40 0.57
CA LYS A 89 -14.11 5.04 0.66
C LYS A 89 -14.28 3.53 0.73
N ALA A 90 -13.69 2.78 -0.20
CA ALA A 90 -13.78 1.33 -0.24
C ALA A 90 -13.12 0.68 0.98
N SER A 91 -11.99 1.22 1.45
CA SER A 91 -11.32 0.75 2.68
C SER A 91 -12.18 0.88 3.93
N ARG A 92 -13.04 1.90 4.03
CA ARG A 92 -14.00 2.01 5.15
C ARG A 92 -15.08 0.93 5.09
N VAL A 93 -15.58 0.60 3.89
CA VAL A 93 -16.54 -0.49 3.71
C VAL A 93 -15.90 -1.83 4.06
N LEU A 94 -14.66 -2.04 3.62
CA LEU A 94 -13.87 -3.22 3.95
C LEU A 94 -13.63 -3.36 5.46
N ALA A 95 -13.30 -2.27 6.15
CA ALA A 95 -13.15 -2.28 7.61
C ALA A 95 -14.47 -2.62 8.33
N HIS A 96 -15.59 -2.07 7.85
CA HIS A 96 -16.90 -2.34 8.44
C HIS A 96 -17.33 -3.80 8.28
N SER A 97 -17.08 -4.42 7.11
CA SER A 97 -17.45 -5.82 6.88
C SER A 97 -16.65 -6.82 7.74
N LEU A 98 -15.44 -6.44 8.16
CA LEU A 98 -14.64 -7.21 9.12
C LEU A 98 -15.23 -7.19 10.55
N GLU A 99 -15.87 -6.09 10.96
CA GLU A 99 -16.49 -5.96 12.29
C GLU A 99 -17.77 -6.78 12.43
N THR A 100 -18.46 -7.04 11.33
CA THR A 100 -19.79 -7.68 11.29
C THR A 100 -19.75 -9.21 11.07
N GLU A 101 -18.61 -9.87 11.35
CA GLU A 101 -18.37 -11.32 11.22
C GLU A 101 -18.72 -11.92 9.84
N THR A 102 -18.04 -11.50 8.77
CA THR A 102 -18.08 -12.29 7.52
C THR A 102 -16.76 -12.31 6.80
N SER A 103 -15.92 -13.28 7.15
CA SER A 103 -14.97 -13.84 6.18
C SER A 103 -15.78 -14.35 4.98
N GLY A 104 -15.58 -13.75 3.81
CA GLY A 104 -16.24 -14.14 2.56
C GLY A 104 -17.66 -13.60 2.35
N SER A 105 -18.06 -12.48 2.95
CA SER A 105 -19.30 -11.80 2.52
C SER A 105 -19.13 -11.16 1.13
N PRO A 106 -20.22 -11.05 0.35
CA PRO A 106 -20.20 -10.32 -0.92
C PRO A 106 -19.71 -8.87 -0.79
N ASP A 107 -20.04 -8.21 0.32
CA ASP A 107 -19.63 -6.83 0.59
C ASP A 107 -18.13 -6.72 0.88
N PHE A 108 -17.55 -7.70 1.60
CA PHE A 108 -16.11 -7.77 1.81
C PHE A 108 -15.35 -7.94 0.49
N GLU A 109 -15.75 -8.93 -0.33
CA GLU A 109 -15.08 -9.21 -1.61
C GLU A 109 -15.20 -8.02 -2.58
N THR A 110 -16.37 -7.37 -2.63
CA THR A 110 -16.59 -6.19 -3.46
C THR A 110 -15.72 -5.02 -3.02
N ALA A 111 -15.71 -4.70 -1.71
CA ALA A 111 -14.89 -3.61 -1.19
C ALA A 111 -13.39 -3.86 -1.36
N LEU A 112 -12.95 -5.12 -1.21
CA LEU A 112 -11.56 -5.51 -1.46
C LEU A 112 -11.18 -5.32 -2.93
N ALA A 113 -12.03 -5.77 -3.86
CA ALA A 113 -11.83 -5.59 -5.29
C ALA A 113 -11.77 -4.09 -5.67
N ASP A 114 -12.65 -3.27 -5.10
CA ASP A 114 -12.67 -1.81 -5.33
C ASP A 114 -11.37 -1.15 -4.85
N VAL A 115 -10.86 -1.54 -3.68
CA VAL A 115 -9.56 -1.05 -3.18
C VAL A 115 -8.44 -1.43 -4.13
N GLN A 116 -8.36 -2.71 -4.52
CA GLN A 116 -7.30 -3.22 -5.39
C GLN A 116 -7.32 -2.56 -6.77
N LEU A 117 -8.50 -2.34 -7.35
CA LEU A 117 -8.66 -1.67 -8.63
C LEU A 117 -8.18 -0.22 -8.54
N ALA A 118 -8.67 0.55 -7.56
CA ALA A 118 -8.32 1.96 -7.41
C ALA A 118 -6.82 2.15 -7.09
N GLN A 119 -6.22 1.24 -6.31
CA GLN A 119 -4.77 1.21 -6.09
C GLN A 119 -3.98 0.94 -7.37
N GLY A 120 -4.40 -0.06 -8.17
CA GLY A 120 -3.76 -0.36 -9.44
C GLY A 120 -3.87 0.81 -10.44
N GLU A 121 -5.02 1.49 -10.46
CA GLU A 121 -5.22 2.69 -11.27
C GLU A 121 -4.34 3.85 -10.80
N LEU A 122 -4.17 4.05 -9.49
CA LEU A 122 -3.28 5.06 -8.93
C LEU A 122 -1.83 4.79 -9.33
N GLN A 123 -1.37 3.54 -9.21
CA GLN A 123 -0.03 3.16 -9.63
C GLN A 123 0.19 3.40 -11.14
N ARG A 124 -0.79 3.04 -11.96
CA ARG A 124 -0.75 3.28 -13.42
C ARG A 124 -0.71 4.77 -13.73
N LEU A 125 -1.52 5.59 -13.05
CA LEU A 125 -1.54 7.04 -13.19
C LEU A 125 -0.15 7.63 -12.91
N THR A 126 0.50 7.23 -11.83
CA THR A 126 1.83 7.71 -11.46
C THR A 126 2.90 7.36 -12.49
N PHE A 127 2.89 6.13 -13.03
CA PHE A 127 3.81 5.77 -14.11
C PHE A 127 3.55 6.56 -15.40
N GLN A 128 2.28 6.76 -15.75
CA GLN A 128 1.91 7.54 -16.92
C GLN A 128 2.42 8.99 -16.80
N HIS A 129 2.13 9.64 -15.67
CA HIS A 129 2.58 10.99 -15.40
C HIS A 129 4.11 11.11 -15.40
N PHE A 130 4.81 10.12 -14.84
CA PHE A 130 6.27 10.05 -14.95
C PHE A 130 6.76 10.01 -16.41
N PHE A 131 6.16 9.19 -17.27
CA PHE A 131 6.55 9.11 -18.67
C PHE A 131 6.33 10.44 -19.39
N GLU A 132 5.21 11.11 -19.11
CA GLU A 132 4.89 12.45 -19.64
C GLU A 132 5.95 13.48 -19.19
N MET A 133 6.30 13.55 -17.90
CA MET A 133 7.39 14.41 -17.40
C MET A 133 8.73 14.11 -18.08
N LYS A 134 9.07 12.82 -18.24
CA LYS A 134 10.35 12.37 -18.83
C LYS A 134 10.56 12.92 -20.24
N GLU A 135 9.50 13.14 -21.02
CA GLU A 135 9.59 13.72 -22.37
C GLU A 135 10.08 15.17 -22.36
N HIS A 136 9.91 15.88 -21.25
CA HIS A 136 10.30 17.27 -21.08
C HIS A 136 11.64 17.45 -20.37
N LEU A 137 12.31 16.37 -19.97
CA LEU A 137 13.59 16.42 -19.28
C LEU A 137 14.78 16.66 -20.23
N THR A 138 15.70 17.50 -19.77
CA THR A 138 17.02 17.67 -20.39
C THR A 138 17.84 16.37 -20.30
N PRO A 139 18.87 16.19 -21.15
CA PRO A 139 19.78 15.04 -21.02
C PRO A 139 20.39 14.88 -19.62
N GLN A 140 20.76 15.99 -18.96
CA GLN A 140 21.33 15.96 -17.61
C GLN A 140 20.32 15.50 -16.55
N GLN A 141 19.06 15.96 -16.64
CA GLN A 141 17.99 15.51 -15.74
C GLN A 141 17.68 14.01 -15.94
N ARG A 142 17.70 13.52 -17.19
CA ARG A 142 17.52 12.10 -17.49
C ARG A 142 18.64 11.23 -16.93
N GLU A 143 19.88 11.72 -16.91
CA GLU A 143 21.01 11.01 -16.29
C GLU A 143 20.81 10.85 -14.76
N LYS A 144 20.38 11.92 -14.08
CA LYS A 144 20.06 11.84 -12.63
C LYS A 144 18.97 10.80 -12.35
N LEU A 145 17.94 10.77 -13.20
CA LEU A 145 16.85 9.81 -13.09
C LEU A 145 17.31 8.36 -13.32
N LEU A 146 18.18 8.14 -14.31
CA LEU A 146 18.79 6.83 -14.55
C LEU A 146 19.62 6.37 -13.35
N GLN A 147 20.40 7.28 -12.75
CA GLN A 147 21.17 7.02 -11.54
C GLN A 147 20.26 6.60 -10.38
N TRP A 148 19.16 7.34 -10.13
CA TRP A 148 18.19 6.95 -9.09
C TRP A 148 17.57 5.59 -9.36
N THR A 149 17.26 5.28 -10.61
CA THR A 149 16.69 3.97 -10.98
C THR A 149 17.67 2.85 -10.67
N HIS A 150 18.95 3.04 -11.03
CA HIS A 150 20.00 2.10 -10.67
C HIS A 150 20.10 1.94 -9.16
N ASP A 151 20.15 3.04 -8.41
CA ASP A 151 20.35 3.01 -6.97
C ASP A 151 19.14 2.42 -6.24
N SER A 152 17.92 2.73 -6.66
CA SER A 152 16.69 2.24 -6.02
C SER A 152 16.44 0.76 -6.27
N ILE A 153 16.77 0.27 -7.48
CA ILE A 153 16.64 -1.16 -7.81
C ILE A 153 17.82 -1.96 -7.25
N ALA A 154 19.03 -1.38 -7.24
CA ALA A 154 20.21 -2.05 -6.68
C ALA A 154 20.21 -2.08 -5.13
N HIS A 155 19.47 -1.18 -4.48
CA HIS A 155 19.33 -1.14 -3.01
C HIS A 155 18.04 -1.80 -2.48
N ASP A 156 17.37 -2.65 -3.25
CA ASP A 156 16.25 -3.46 -2.74
C ASP A 156 16.78 -4.54 -1.75
N HIS A 157 16.98 -4.06 -0.50
CA HIS A 157 17.23 -4.64 0.82
C HIS A 157 18.41 -5.61 1.07
N PRO A 158 19.36 -5.18 1.92
CA PRO A 158 19.43 -5.79 3.26
C PRO A 158 19.18 -4.73 4.33
N HIS A 159 18.13 -4.93 5.13
CA HIS A 159 18.14 -4.91 6.61
C HIS A 159 16.72 -5.08 7.14
#